data_AF-A0AAW2C9Q5-F1
#
_entry.id   AF-A0AAW2C9Q5-F1
#
_cell.length_a   1.000
_cell.length_b   1.000
_cell.length_c   1.000
_cell.angle_alpha   90.00
_cell.angle_beta   90.00
_cell.angle_gamma   90.00
#
_symmetry.space_group_name_H-M   'P 1'
#
loop_
_entity.id
_entity.type
_entity.pdbx_description
1 polymer ?
#
loop_
_entity_poly.entity_id
_entity_poly.type
_entity_poly.pdbx_seq_one_letter_code
_entity_poly.pdbx_strand_id
1 'polypeptide(L)'
;MYPEDHETWNVQLFRSIDGGATFGFPNAPEDAARASLHTWKDNVVDRSIQDAYINAIRRAKNFIYIENQYFLGSSFCWNSHGLKVKEVGAVNLILKELSLKIVRKIEAGERFTVYVVIPLWREGIPESASV
;
A
#
# COMPACT_ATOMS: atom_id res chain seq x y z
N MET A 1 -29.69 -9.75 10.38
CA MET A 1 -28.59 -9.15 11.15
C MET A 1 -29.24 -8.22 12.16
N TYR A 2 -29.00 -8.41 13.45
CA TYR A 2 -29.63 -7.61 14.50
C TYR A 2 -28.88 -6.26 14.61
N PRO A 3 -29.57 -5.11 14.55
CA PRO A 3 -28.92 -3.79 14.62
C PRO A 3 -28.10 -3.52 15.90
N GLU A 4 -28.33 -4.32 16.95
CA GLU A 4 -27.69 -4.16 18.27
C GLU A 4 -26.57 -5.17 18.53
N ASP A 5 -26.21 -5.97 17.52
CA ASP A 5 -25.06 -6.88 17.65
C ASP A 5 -23.75 -6.09 17.50
N HIS A 6 -23.20 -5.66 18.64
CA HIS A 6 -21.96 -4.92 18.73
C HIS A 6 -20.71 -5.72 18.30
N GLU A 7 -20.83 -7.03 18.09
CA GLU A 7 -19.74 -7.91 17.61
C GLU A 7 -19.75 -8.05 16.08
N THR A 8 -20.66 -7.38 15.37
CA THR A 8 -20.74 -7.41 13.90
C THR A 8 -19.52 -6.76 13.23
N TRP A 9 -18.99 -7.43 12.19
CA TRP A 9 -17.92 -6.90 11.35
C TRP A 9 -18.40 -6.57 9.94
N ASN A 10 -18.08 -5.36 9.48
CA ASN A 10 -18.13 -5.00 8.06
C ASN A 10 -16.73 -5.23 7.46
N VAL A 11 -16.60 -6.22 6.59
CA VAL A 11 -15.31 -6.63 6.00
C VAL A 11 -15.35 -6.44 4.50
N GLN A 12 -14.24 -5.97 3.94
CA GLN A 12 -14.01 -5.89 2.50
C GLN A 12 -12.72 -6.64 2.16
N LEU A 13 -12.76 -7.49 1.14
CA LEU A 13 -11.60 -8.21 0.63
C LEU A 13 -10.85 -7.35 -0.38
N PHE A 14 -9.51 -7.39 -0.32
CA PHE A 14 -8.61 -6.71 -1.23
C PHE A 14 -7.56 -7.67 -1.77
N ARG A 15 -7.04 -7.40 -2.97
CA ARG A 15 -6.04 -8.25 -3.64
C ARG A 15 -4.94 -7.43 -4.34
N SER A 16 -3.88 -8.15 -4.68
CA SER A 16 -2.85 -7.75 -5.64
C SER A 16 -2.70 -8.91 -6.62
N ILE A 17 -3.36 -8.83 -7.78
CA ILE A 17 -3.44 -9.92 -8.75
C ILE A 17 -3.68 -9.36 -10.16
N ASP A 18 -3.24 -10.06 -11.19
CA ASP A 18 -3.48 -9.69 -12.59
C ASP A 18 -4.31 -10.75 -13.34
N GLY A 19 -4.78 -10.38 -14.53
CA GLY A 19 -5.57 -11.24 -15.41
C GLY A 19 -4.84 -12.48 -15.93
N GLY A 20 -3.51 -12.59 -15.74
CA GLY A 20 -2.78 -13.82 -16.01
C GLY A 20 -2.98 -14.89 -14.93
N ALA A 21 -3.29 -14.47 -13.69
CA ALA A 21 -3.50 -15.35 -12.56
C ALA A 21 -4.99 -15.54 -12.17
N THR A 22 -5.93 -14.86 -12.84
CA THR A 22 -7.36 -14.98 -12.56
C THR A 22 -8.21 -14.95 -13.82
N PHE A 23 -9.30 -15.70 -13.80
CA PHE A 23 -10.36 -15.59 -14.81
C PHE A 23 -11.40 -14.53 -14.40
N GLY A 24 -12.13 -13.99 -15.37
CA GLY A 24 -13.30 -13.15 -15.14
C GLY A 24 -13.04 -11.65 -14.97
N PHE A 25 -11.80 -11.18 -15.18
CA PHE A 25 -11.56 -9.75 -15.32
C PHE A 25 -12.15 -9.20 -16.63
N PRO A 26 -12.74 -7.98 -16.61
CA PRO A 26 -13.25 -7.35 -17.81
C PRO A 26 -12.11 -7.03 -18.77
N ASN A 27 -12.32 -7.28 -20.07
CA ASN A 27 -11.30 -7.05 -21.10
C ASN A 27 -11.27 -5.58 -21.58
N ALA A 28 -12.42 -4.90 -21.53
CA ALA A 28 -12.53 -3.51 -21.98
C ALA A 28 -11.93 -2.56 -20.91
N PRO A 29 -11.07 -1.60 -21.28
CA PRO A 29 -10.46 -0.66 -20.32
C PRO A 29 -11.48 0.14 -19.50
N GLU A 30 -12.62 0.50 -20.10
CA GLU A 30 -13.69 1.24 -19.42
C GLU A 30 -14.37 0.40 -18.32
N ASP A 31 -14.63 -0.88 -18.60
CA ASP A 31 -15.22 -1.80 -17.61
C ASP A 31 -14.22 -2.15 -16.50
N ALA A 32 -12.93 -2.27 -16.84
CA ALA A 32 -11.86 -2.41 -15.86
C ALA A 32 -11.81 -1.20 -14.92
N ALA A 33 -11.82 0.02 -15.47
CA ALA A 33 -11.83 1.24 -14.66
C ALA A 33 -13.08 1.35 -13.77
N ARG A 34 -14.27 0.98 -14.27
CA ARG A 34 -15.51 0.92 -13.49
C ARG A 34 -15.44 -0.08 -12.33
N ALA A 35 -14.69 -1.16 -12.50
CA ALA A 35 -14.42 -2.15 -11.46
C ALA A 35 -13.24 -1.76 -10.53
N SER A 36 -12.72 -0.54 -10.62
CA SER A 36 -11.51 -0.08 -9.90
C SER A 36 -10.25 -0.91 -10.21
N LEU A 37 -10.19 -1.47 -11.43
CA LEU A 37 -9.03 -2.18 -11.95
C LEU A 37 -8.19 -1.26 -12.85
N HIS A 38 -6.92 -1.60 -12.99
CA HIS A 38 -5.96 -0.82 -13.77
C HIS A 38 -5.38 -1.65 -14.92
N THR A 39 -5.05 -1.01 -16.04
CA THR A 39 -4.30 -1.67 -17.12
C THR A 39 -2.81 -1.41 -16.95
N TRP A 40 -2.01 -2.47 -16.97
CA TRP A 40 -0.54 -2.41 -16.91
C TRP A 40 0.08 -3.46 -17.82
N LYS A 41 0.98 -3.05 -18.73
CA LYS A 41 1.67 -3.94 -19.69
C LYS A 41 0.71 -4.98 -20.29
N ASP A 42 -0.37 -4.49 -20.89
CA ASP A 42 -1.41 -5.26 -21.58
C ASP A 42 -2.26 -6.19 -20.70
N ASN A 43 -2.09 -6.15 -19.37
CA ASN A 43 -2.89 -6.92 -18.43
C ASN A 43 -3.76 -6.03 -17.56
N VAL A 44 -4.94 -6.53 -17.21
CA VAL A 44 -5.79 -5.94 -16.16
C VAL A 44 -5.25 -6.38 -14.80
N VAL A 45 -5.06 -5.42 -13.91
CA VAL A 45 -4.44 -5.59 -12.59
C VAL A 45 -5.37 -5.03 -11.52
N ASP A 46 -5.63 -5.86 -10.51
CA ASP A 46 -6.23 -5.48 -9.24
C ASP A 46 -5.10 -5.09 -8.28
N ARG A 47 -5.11 -3.83 -7.84
CA ARG A 47 -4.16 -3.26 -6.86
C ARG A 47 -4.88 -2.79 -5.60
N SER A 48 -6.05 -3.33 -5.33
CA SER A 48 -6.93 -2.89 -4.26
C SER A 48 -6.32 -3.00 -2.86
N ILE A 49 -5.31 -3.86 -2.63
CA ILE A 49 -4.53 -3.85 -1.38
C ILE A 49 -3.86 -2.49 -1.17
N GLN A 50 -3.16 -1.96 -2.17
CA GLN A 50 -2.51 -0.65 -2.07
C GLN A 50 -3.55 0.45 -1.84
N ASP A 51 -4.68 0.40 -2.54
CA ASP A 51 -5.73 1.41 -2.42
C ASP A 51 -6.40 1.37 -1.04
N ALA A 52 -6.57 0.18 -0.46
CA ALA A 52 -7.05 0.01 0.91
C ALA A 52 -6.08 0.63 1.93
N TYR A 53 -4.77 0.39 1.79
CA TYR A 53 -3.74 1.01 2.63
C TYR A 53 -3.77 2.55 2.52
N ILE A 54 -3.80 3.09 1.29
CA ILE A 54 -3.87 4.55 1.06
C ILE A 54 -5.09 5.14 1.77
N ASN A 55 -6.26 4.53 1.58
CA ASN A 55 -7.49 5.00 2.22
C ASN A 55 -7.45 4.89 3.75
N ALA A 56 -6.86 3.83 4.30
CA ALA A 56 -6.67 3.67 5.74
C ALA A 56 -5.75 4.74 6.33
N ILE A 57 -4.64 5.04 5.66
CA ILE A 57 -3.70 6.09 6.08
C ILE A 57 -4.38 7.47 6.01
N ARG A 58 -5.04 7.78 4.89
CA ARG A 58 -5.68 9.08 4.67
C ARG A 58 -6.77 9.39 5.69
N ARG A 59 -7.56 8.39 6.11
CA ARG A 59 -8.61 8.57 7.14
C ARG A 59 -8.09 8.54 8.58
N ALA A 60 -6.83 8.13 8.82
CA ALA A 60 -6.28 8.04 10.16
C ALA A 60 -6.26 9.40 10.88
N LYS A 61 -6.68 9.40 12.14
CA LYS A 61 -6.82 10.60 12.99
C LYS A 61 -5.85 10.65 14.16
N ASN A 62 -5.51 9.51 14.76
CA ASN A 62 -4.79 9.48 16.05
C ASN A 62 -3.42 8.82 15.93
N PHE A 63 -3.36 7.58 15.42
CA PHE A 63 -2.11 6.88 15.21
C PHE A 63 -2.26 5.82 14.12
N ILE A 64 -1.13 5.29 13.66
CA ILE A 64 -1.04 4.11 12.81
C ILE A 64 -0.01 3.17 13.44
N TYR A 65 -0.35 1.89 13.50
CA TYR A 65 0.54 0.81 13.89
C TYR A 65 0.74 -0.13 12.71
N ILE A 66 1.99 -0.46 12.39
CA ILE A 66 2.35 -1.34 11.28
C ILE A 66 3.30 -2.41 11.80
N GLU A 67 2.92 -3.66 11.59
CA GLU A 67 3.83 -4.81 11.60
C GLU A 67 3.93 -5.33 10.17
N ASN A 68 5.14 -5.38 9.62
CA ASN A 68 5.35 -5.90 8.27
C ASN A 68 6.76 -6.49 8.12
N GLN A 69 6.90 -7.50 7.27
CA GLN A 69 8.20 -8.07 6.93
C GLN A 69 9.06 -7.07 6.13
N TYR A 70 8.41 -6.23 5.32
CA TYR A 70 9.07 -5.25 4.46
C TYR A 70 8.52 -3.85 4.69
N PHE A 71 9.40 -2.85 4.67
CA PHE A 71 9.02 -1.44 4.76
C PHE A 71 9.84 -0.56 3.81
N LEU A 72 9.54 -0.71 2.53
CA LEU A 72 10.23 -0.07 1.40
C LEU A 72 9.20 0.38 0.36
N GLY A 73 9.40 1.55 -0.23
CA GLY A 73 8.51 2.04 -1.27
C GLY A 73 8.70 3.51 -1.55
N SER A 74 7.80 4.05 -2.37
CA SER A 74 7.80 5.45 -2.79
C SER A 74 9.14 5.90 -3.35
N SER A 75 9.80 5.02 -4.13
CA SER A 75 11.15 5.24 -4.65
C SER A 75 11.28 6.54 -5.44
N PHE A 76 10.22 6.98 -6.11
CA PHE A 76 10.15 8.25 -6.82
C PHE A 76 10.42 9.50 -5.95
N CYS A 77 10.40 9.38 -4.61
CA CYS A 77 10.78 10.43 -3.67
C CYS A 77 12.18 10.24 -3.05
N TRP A 78 12.93 9.20 -3.41
CA TRP A 78 14.26 8.97 -2.86
C TRP A 78 15.27 9.98 -3.41
N ASN A 79 16.30 10.25 -2.61
CA ASN A 79 17.40 11.11 -3.01
C ASN A 79 18.31 10.36 -4.00
N SER A 80 18.62 10.96 -5.15
CA SER A 80 19.22 10.31 -6.31
C SER A 80 20.75 10.27 -6.31
N HIS A 81 21.41 10.18 -5.15
CA HIS A 81 22.88 10.24 -5.05
C HIS A 81 23.52 9.01 -5.71
N GLY A 82 23.81 9.10 -7.02
CA GLY A 82 24.34 8.00 -7.83
C GLY A 82 23.31 6.93 -8.23
N LEU A 83 22.08 7.00 -7.72
CA LEU A 83 21.01 6.06 -8.02
C LEU A 83 20.11 6.61 -9.13
N LYS A 84 19.90 5.83 -10.19
CA LYS A 84 18.84 6.10 -11.15
C LYS A 84 17.50 5.69 -10.56
N VAL A 85 16.89 6.60 -9.80
CA VAL A 85 15.62 6.39 -9.07
C VAL A 85 14.52 5.75 -9.94
N LYS A 86 14.44 6.11 -11.22
CA LYS A 86 13.47 5.53 -12.18
C LYS A 86 13.62 4.03 -12.39
N GLU A 87 14.83 3.48 -12.21
CA GLU A 87 15.13 2.06 -12.41
C GLU A 87 14.82 1.21 -11.15
N VAL A 88 14.55 1.83 -10.00
CA VAL A 88 14.27 1.13 -8.72
C VAL A 88 12.93 0.39 -8.73
N GLY A 89 11.91 0.92 -9.43
CA GLY A 89 10.60 0.25 -9.59
C GLY A 89 9.70 0.16 -8.35
N ALA A 90 10.16 0.52 -7.14
CA ALA A 90 9.35 0.48 -5.91
C ALA A 90 8.38 1.69 -5.77
N VAL A 91 7.44 1.80 -6.72
CA VAL A 91 6.59 2.99 -6.91
C VAL A 91 5.30 3.02 -6.07
N ASN A 92 5.14 2.12 -5.10
CA ASN A 92 3.97 2.15 -4.21
C ASN A 92 3.94 3.44 -3.36
N LEU A 93 2.75 3.86 -2.94
CA LEU A 93 2.55 5.16 -2.26
C LEU A 93 2.63 5.11 -0.73
N ILE A 94 2.80 3.93 -0.13
CA ILE A 94 2.52 3.73 1.31
C ILE A 94 3.41 4.62 2.20
N LEU A 95 4.73 4.63 1.96
CA LEU A 95 5.67 5.42 2.76
C LEU A 95 5.45 6.92 2.56
N LYS A 96 5.12 7.36 1.33
CA LYS A 96 4.81 8.76 1.06
C LYS A 96 3.50 9.21 1.70
N GLU A 97 2.46 8.38 1.68
CA GLU A 97 1.18 8.68 2.36
C GLU A 97 1.36 8.80 3.88
N LEU A 98 2.16 7.92 4.50
CA LEU A 98 2.46 8.00 5.93
C LEU A 98 3.18 9.30 6.28
N SER A 99 4.26 9.63 5.57
CA SER A 99 5.02 10.87 5.82
C SER A 99 4.18 12.12 5.58
N LEU A 100 3.38 12.18 4.50
CA LEU A 100 2.49 13.32 4.25
C LEU A 100 1.35 13.41 5.28
N LYS A 101 0.85 12.28 5.81
CA LYS A 101 -0.10 12.29 6.92
C LYS A 101 0.51 12.90 8.18
N ILE A 102 1.74 12.53 8.52
CA ILE A 102 2.46 13.11 9.68
C ILE A 102 2.66 14.62 9.47
N VAL A 103 3.13 15.05 8.30
CA VAL A 103 3.32 16.47 7.98
C VAL A 103 2.02 17.26 8.15
N ARG A 104 0.92 16.79 7.57
CA ARG A 104 -0.39 17.46 7.71
C ARG A 104 -0.86 17.58 9.17
N LYS A 105 -0.55 16.58 9.99
CA LYS A 105 -0.90 16.58 11.43
C LYS A 105 -0.04 17.57 12.21
N ILE A 106 1.25 17.68 11.88
CA ILE A 106 2.15 18.71 12.43
C ILE A 106 1.67 20.10 12.04
N GLU A 107 1.36 20.32 10.76
CA GLU A 107 0.86 21.61 10.25
C GLU A 107 -0.46 22.02 10.91
N ALA A 108 -1.32 21.06 11.25
CA ALA A 108 -2.57 21.30 11.98
C ALA A 108 -2.38 21.44 13.51
N GLY A 109 -1.17 21.22 14.06
CA GLY A 109 -0.93 21.21 15.50
C GLY A 109 -1.59 20.03 16.22
N GLU A 110 -1.89 18.94 15.52
CA GLU A 110 -2.62 17.79 16.04
C GLU A 110 -1.66 16.64 16.39
N ARG A 111 -1.86 16.02 17.57
CA ARG A 111 -1.09 14.84 17.96
C ARG A 111 -1.36 13.68 16.99
N PHE A 112 -0.29 13.14 16.39
CA PHE A 112 -0.36 11.94 15.57
C PHE A 112 0.93 11.14 15.68
N THR A 113 0.84 9.80 15.69
CA THR A 113 2.03 8.94 15.82
C THR A 113 1.95 7.75 14.86
N VAL A 114 3.08 7.39 14.28
CA VAL A 114 3.21 6.18 13.45
C VAL A 114 4.26 5.28 14.09
N TYR A 115 3.86 4.05 14.40
CA TYR A 115 4.73 3.01 14.93
C TYR A 115 4.91 1.95 13.84
N VAL A 116 6.17 1.58 13.58
CA VAL A 116 6.51 0.59 12.55
C VAL A 116 7.43 -0.44 13.19
N VAL A 117 6.99 -1.69 13.15
CA VAL A 117 7.74 -2.86 13.60
C VAL A 117 8.08 -3.68 12.36
N ILE A 118 9.37 -3.88 12.16
CA ILE A 118 9.96 -4.69 11.09
C ILE A 118 10.94 -5.69 11.71
N PRO A 119 11.19 -6.84 11.06
CA PRO A 119 12.26 -7.72 11.51
C PRO A 119 13.62 -7.01 11.39
N LEU A 120 14.57 -7.41 12.24
CA LEU A 120 15.91 -6.82 12.27
C LEU A 120 16.66 -7.02 10.94
N TRP A 121 16.43 -8.16 10.30
CA TRP A 121 16.79 -8.45 8.91
C TRP A 121 15.71 -9.34 8.30
N ARG A 122 15.68 -9.42 6.97
CA ARG A 122 14.79 -10.33 6.26
C ARG A 122 15.18 -11.77 6.54
N GLU A 123 14.22 -12.69 6.53
CA GLU A 123 14.51 -14.11 6.66
C GLU A 123 15.58 -14.57 5.66
N GLY A 124 16.61 -15.26 6.16
CA GLY A 124 17.81 -15.65 5.41
C GLY A 124 19.11 -15.29 6.12
N ILE A 125 20.23 -15.62 5.48
CA ILE A 125 21.58 -15.27 5.97
C ILE A 125 21.81 -13.77 5.71
N PRO A 126 22.04 -12.93 6.74
CA PRO A 126 22.14 -11.49 6.58
C PRO A 126 23.23 -11.03 5.60
N GLU A 127 24.34 -11.76 5.54
CA GLU A 127 25.49 -11.47 4.69
C GLU A 127 25.32 -11.95 3.25
N SER A 128 24.30 -12.75 2.96
CA SER A 128 24.04 -13.19 1.60
C SER A 128 23.45 -12.04 0.78
N ALA A 129 23.97 -11.82 -0.42
CA ALA A 129 23.21 -11.09 -1.42
C ALA A 129 21.90 -11.85 -1.62
N SER A 130 20.78 -11.25 -1.20
CA SER A 130 19.48 -11.89 -1.30
C SER A 130 19.12 -12.09 -2.78
N VAL A 131 18.51 -13.24 -3.09
CA VAL A 131 17.74 -13.46 -4.33
C VAL A 131 16.51 -12.58 -4.40
#